data_AF-A0A031IIR8-F1
#
_entry.id   AF-A0A031IIR8-F1
#
_cell.length_a   1.000
_cell.length_b   1.000
_cell.length_c   1.000
_cell.angle_alpha   90.00
_cell.angle_beta   90.00
_cell.angle_gamma   90.00
#
_symmetry.space_group_name_H-M   'P 1'
#
loop_
_entity.id
_entity.type
_entity.pdbx_description
1 polymer ?
#
loop_
_entity_poly.entity_id
_entity_poly.type
_entity_poly.pdbx_seq_one_letter_code
_entity_poly.pdbx_strand_id
1 'polypeptide(L)'
;MTRLNRYPIFVTFGGGFTDEEVEPFFQKHDLSYTKVRPNKNLYYSVQVHDASELELLLDETYWYGAVNENFFISFTNLLTFELRMVKGWFFKKERTVPVIRATKEMSFITMEHDFMGYYLFSNEACFNTEDKVKAIFPDDGTIEFY
;
A
#
# COMPACT_ATOMS: atom_id res chain seq x y z
N MET A 1 4.58 -19.06 -14.65
CA MET A 1 5.71 -18.33 -14.03
C MET A 1 5.92 -18.83 -12.61
N THR A 2 7.16 -18.88 -12.12
CA THR A 2 7.41 -19.18 -10.70
C THR A 2 7.04 -17.93 -9.88
N ARG A 3 6.05 -18.04 -8.97
CA ARG A 3 5.63 -16.92 -8.10
C ARG A 3 6.82 -16.38 -7.31
N LEU A 4 6.96 -15.06 -7.25
CA LEU A 4 7.96 -14.43 -6.40
C LEU A 4 7.41 -14.44 -4.97
N ASN A 5 7.72 -15.46 -4.17
CA ASN A 5 7.26 -15.52 -2.78
C ASN A 5 8.02 -14.49 -1.94
N ARG A 6 7.43 -13.30 -1.81
CA ARG A 6 8.02 -12.12 -1.14
C ARG A 6 7.28 -11.74 0.13
N TYR A 7 6.39 -12.61 0.60
CA TYR A 7 5.72 -12.40 1.87
C TYR A 7 6.73 -12.46 3.03
N PRO A 8 6.51 -11.67 4.10
CA PRO A 8 5.36 -10.78 4.27
C PRO A 8 5.47 -9.48 3.46
N ILE A 9 4.33 -9.02 2.96
CA ILE A 9 4.19 -7.68 2.36
C ILE A 9 3.33 -6.80 3.27
N PHE A 10 3.43 -5.49 3.09
CA PHE A 10 2.77 -4.49 3.93
C PHE A 10 1.82 -3.67 3.08
N VAL A 11 0.53 -3.78 3.35
CA VAL A 11 -0.51 -2.97 2.70
C VAL A 11 -0.84 -1.81 3.63
N THR A 12 -0.46 -0.60 3.23
CA THR A 12 -0.67 0.62 4.00
C THR A 12 -1.69 1.52 3.33
N PHE A 13 -2.70 1.94 4.09
CA PHE A 13 -3.74 2.85 3.61
C PHE A 13 -4.34 3.70 4.74
N GLY A 14 -5.01 4.78 4.38
CA GLY A 14 -5.67 5.68 5.31
C GLY A 14 -5.69 7.13 4.84
N GLY A 15 -5.82 8.07 5.77
CA GLY A 15 -5.83 9.50 5.43
C GLY A 15 -7.22 10.14 5.32
N GLY A 16 -8.29 9.38 5.49
CA GLY A 16 -9.67 9.88 5.37
C GLY A 16 -10.78 8.99 5.95
N PHE A 17 -10.45 7.86 6.57
CA PHE A 17 -11.43 6.89 7.10
C PHE A 17 -11.46 6.87 8.63
N THR A 18 -12.60 6.47 9.19
CA THR A 18 -12.81 6.28 10.63
C THR A 18 -12.45 4.86 11.05
N ASP A 19 -11.94 4.71 12.27
CA ASP A 19 -11.47 3.45 12.86
C ASP A 19 -12.55 2.33 12.88
N GLU A 20 -13.82 2.71 12.76
CA GLU A 20 -14.99 1.84 12.95
C GLU A 20 -15.27 0.90 11.76
N GLU A 21 -14.78 1.20 10.56
CA GLU A 21 -15.13 0.44 9.35
C GLU A 21 -14.24 -0.80 9.14
N VAL A 22 -12.93 -0.70 9.42
CA VAL A 22 -11.95 -1.70 8.96
C VAL A 22 -11.38 -2.63 10.05
N GLU A 23 -11.34 -2.19 11.31
CA GLU A 23 -10.79 -3.03 12.39
C GLU A 23 -11.59 -4.31 12.67
N PRO A 24 -12.95 -4.28 12.64
CA PRO A 24 -13.72 -5.51 12.79
C PRO A 24 -13.39 -6.55 11.70
N PHE A 25 -13.11 -6.10 10.48
CA PHE A 25 -12.68 -6.97 9.39
C PHE A 25 -11.32 -7.60 9.68
N PHE A 26 -10.30 -6.81 10.05
CA PHE A 26 -8.98 -7.35 10.39
C PHE A 26 -9.04 -8.36 11.53
N GLN A 27 -9.82 -8.05 12.58
CA GLN A 27 -9.99 -8.95 13.73
C GLN A 27 -10.71 -10.25 13.36
N LYS A 28 -11.76 -10.17 12.53
CA LYS A 28 -12.51 -11.35 12.05
C LYS A 28 -11.62 -12.31 11.25
N HIS A 29 -10.66 -11.78 10.50
CA HIS A 29 -9.77 -12.52 9.62
C HIS A 29 -8.37 -12.75 10.19
N ASP A 30 -8.15 -12.44 11.48
CA ASP A 30 -6.86 -12.58 12.18
C ASP A 30 -5.67 -11.89 11.47
N LEU A 31 -5.94 -10.78 10.78
CA LEU A 31 -4.92 -10.03 10.06
C LEU A 31 -4.07 -9.23 11.04
N SER A 32 -2.74 -9.32 10.90
CA SER A 32 -1.81 -8.54 11.71
C SER A 32 -1.71 -7.12 11.17
N TYR A 33 -1.91 -6.10 12.02
CA TYR A 33 -1.83 -4.71 11.58
C TYR A 33 -1.24 -3.78 12.65
N THR A 34 -0.70 -2.66 12.17
CA THR A 34 -0.26 -1.54 13.00
C THR A 34 -1.05 -0.28 12.66
N LYS A 35 -1.27 0.55 13.67
CA LYS A 35 -1.95 1.84 13.54
C LYS A 35 -0.95 2.98 13.63
N VAL A 36 -1.01 3.92 12.70
CA VAL A 36 -0.18 5.13 12.72
C VAL A 36 -1.07 6.35 12.62
N ARG A 37 -1.00 7.23 13.62
CA ARG A 37 -1.75 8.49 13.68
C ARG A 37 -0.77 9.68 13.74
N PRO A 38 -0.14 10.04 12.62
CA PRO A 38 0.87 11.10 12.57
C PRO A 38 0.27 12.50 12.78
N ASN A 39 -1.05 12.67 12.64
CA ASN A 39 -1.80 13.88 13.01
C ASN A 39 -3.29 13.50 13.27
N LYS A 40 -4.28 14.22 12.73
CA LYS A 40 -5.71 13.83 12.82
C LYS A 40 -6.08 12.61 11.98
N ASN A 41 -5.26 12.26 11.00
CA ASN A 41 -5.53 11.17 10.09
C ASN A 41 -5.00 9.85 10.66
N LEU A 42 -5.80 8.79 10.57
CA LEU A 42 -5.37 7.44 10.87
C LEU A 42 -4.91 6.72 9.59
N TYR A 43 -3.87 5.91 9.74
CA TYR A 43 -3.37 4.98 8.75
C TYR A 43 -3.22 3.60 9.37
N TYR A 44 -3.47 2.58 8.56
CA TYR A 44 -3.25 1.18 8.87
C TYR A 44 -2.13 0.66 8.00
N SER A 45 -1.23 -0.14 8.58
CA SER A 45 -0.30 -0.98 7.84
C SER A 45 -0.55 -2.41 8.24
N VAL A 46 -1.19 -3.17 7.34
CA VAL A 46 -1.51 -4.58 7.49
C VAL A 46 -0.35 -5.41 6.95
N GLN A 47 0.13 -6.37 7.75
CA GLN A 47 1.14 -7.33 7.36
C GLN A 47 0.46 -8.57 6.79
N VAL A 48 0.70 -8.83 5.52
CA VAL A 48 0.09 -9.90 4.72
C VAL A 48 1.12 -11.00 4.52
N HIS A 49 0.78 -12.25 4.77
CA HIS A 49 1.69 -13.40 4.79
C HIS A 49 1.54 -14.35 3.60
N ASP A 50 0.44 -14.27 2.87
CA ASP A 50 0.22 -15.05 1.67
C ASP A 50 -0.75 -14.36 0.70
N ALA A 51 -0.95 -15.00 -0.46
CA ALA A 51 -1.79 -14.48 -1.53
C ALA A 51 -3.28 -14.47 -1.17
N SER A 52 -3.75 -15.38 -0.32
CA SER A 52 -5.14 -15.42 0.12
C SER A 52 -5.44 -14.25 1.05
N GLU A 53 -4.53 -13.93 1.98
CA GLU A 53 -4.64 -12.73 2.80
C GLU A 53 -4.59 -11.46 1.94
N LEU A 54 -3.75 -11.42 0.90
CA LEU A 54 -3.65 -10.28 -0.01
C LEU A 54 -4.96 -10.05 -0.76
N GLU A 55 -5.49 -11.10 -1.39
CA GLU A 55 -6.75 -11.07 -2.15
C GLU A 55 -7.90 -10.58 -1.25
N LEU A 56 -8.04 -11.22 -0.09
CA LEU A 56 -9.05 -10.86 0.91
C LEU A 56 -8.94 -9.38 1.33
N LEU A 57 -7.72 -8.91 1.59
CA LEU A 57 -7.50 -7.52 2.00
C LEU A 57 -7.78 -6.54 0.85
N LEU A 58 -7.37 -6.88 -0.38
CA LEU A 58 -7.64 -6.04 -1.54
C LEU A 58 -9.14 -5.93 -1.81
N ASP A 59 -9.92 -7.01 -1.69
CA ASP A 59 -11.38 -6.97 -1.85
C ASP A 59 -12.05 -5.98 -0.90
N GLU A 60 -11.63 -5.97 0.37
CA GLU A 60 -12.17 -5.06 1.38
C GLU A 60 -11.67 -3.62 1.19
N THR A 61 -10.41 -3.46 0.78
CA THR A 61 -9.72 -2.17 0.80
C THR A 61 -9.57 -1.51 -0.56
N TYR A 62 -10.05 -2.15 -1.62
CA TYR A 62 -9.98 -1.67 -3.00
C TYR A 62 -10.60 -0.28 -3.13
N TRP A 63 -11.78 -0.06 -2.56
CA TRP A 63 -12.40 1.27 -2.65
C TRP A 63 -11.54 2.37 -2.03
N TYR A 64 -10.74 2.05 -0.99
CA TYR A 64 -9.92 3.02 -0.29
C TYR A 64 -8.76 3.56 -1.12
N GLY A 65 -8.13 2.73 -1.95
CA GLY A 65 -7.14 3.23 -2.90
C GLY A 65 -7.76 3.98 -4.10
N ALA A 66 -9.04 3.73 -4.43
CA ALA A 66 -9.70 4.36 -5.57
C ALA A 66 -9.99 5.81 -5.25
N VAL A 67 -10.39 6.07 -4.01
CA VAL A 67 -10.71 7.41 -3.53
C VAL A 67 -9.56 8.12 -2.80
N ASN A 68 -8.41 7.46 -2.56
CA ASN A 68 -7.27 8.08 -1.89
C ASN A 68 -5.93 7.87 -2.58
N GLU A 69 -5.15 8.95 -2.56
CA GLU A 69 -3.76 9.01 -3.00
C GLU A 69 -2.77 8.29 -2.05
N ASN A 70 -3.23 7.63 -0.97
CA ASN A 70 -2.37 7.05 0.06
C ASN A 70 -2.59 5.53 0.24
N PHE A 71 -2.55 4.76 -0.84
CA PHE A 71 -2.54 3.30 -0.80
C PHE A 71 -1.20 2.76 -1.29
N PHE A 72 -0.56 1.91 -0.48
CA PHE A 72 0.79 1.39 -0.73
C PHE A 72 0.86 -0.11 -0.48
N ILE A 73 1.47 -0.85 -1.39
CA ILE A 73 1.87 -2.25 -1.20
C ILE A 73 3.40 -2.27 -1.16
N SER A 74 3.99 -2.53 0.01
CA SER A 74 5.44 -2.47 0.22
C SER A 74 6.01 -3.85 0.59
N PHE A 75 7.18 -4.20 0.07
CA PHE A 75 7.87 -5.47 0.40
C PHE A 75 8.73 -5.39 1.66
N THR A 76 8.79 -4.20 2.24
CA THR A 76 9.53 -3.90 3.48
C THR A 76 8.74 -2.89 4.28
N ASN A 77 8.74 -3.02 5.60
CA ASN A 77 8.11 -2.06 6.51
C ASN A 77 8.99 -0.80 6.70
N LEU A 78 9.19 -0.04 5.62
CA LEU A 78 9.99 1.19 5.61
C LEU A 78 9.15 2.46 5.40
N LEU A 79 7.84 2.30 5.18
CA LEU A 79 6.94 3.42 5.03
C LEU A 79 6.73 4.10 6.38
N THR A 80 7.07 5.38 6.42
CA THR A 80 6.90 6.24 7.58
C THR A 80 6.04 7.43 7.21
N PHE A 81 5.55 8.17 8.20
CA PHE A 81 4.77 9.38 7.97
C PHE A 81 5.46 10.57 8.63
N GLU A 82 5.66 11.64 7.87
CA GLU A 82 6.32 12.86 8.36
C GLU A 82 5.44 14.08 8.06
N LEU A 83 5.46 15.07 8.96
CA LEU A 83 4.89 16.39 8.69
C LEU A 83 5.86 17.16 7.79
N ARG A 84 5.41 17.57 6.60
CA ARG A 84 6.20 18.36 5.67
C ARG A 84 5.41 19.55 5.13
N MET A 85 6.12 20.65 4.87
CA MET A 85 5.56 21.79 4.15
C MET A 85 5.47 21.46 2.66
N VAL A 86 4.26 21.23 2.17
CA VAL A 86 3.98 20.98 0.75
C VAL A 86 3.59 22.30 0.09
N LYS A 87 4.25 22.63 -1.02
CA LYS A 87 3.94 23.82 -1.82
C LYS A 87 2.82 23.47 -2.80
N GLY A 88 1.63 24.01 -2.57
CA GLY A 88 0.57 24.07 -3.57
C GLY A 88 0.80 25.25 -4.53
N TRP A 89 -0.12 25.41 -5.49
CA TRP A 89 -0.01 26.44 -6.53
C TRP A 89 0.09 27.87 -5.94
N PHE A 90 -0.67 28.15 -4.87
CA PHE A 90 -0.73 29.50 -4.27
C PHE A 90 -0.36 29.58 -2.79
N PHE A 91 -0.21 28.46 -2.09
CA PHE A 91 0.07 28.44 -0.65
C PHE A 91 0.98 27.27 -0.31
N LYS A 92 1.76 27.43 0.76
CA LYS A 92 2.43 26.30 1.40
C LYS A 92 1.52 25.83 2.54
N LYS A 93 1.25 24.54 2.62
CA LYS A 93 0.48 23.94 3.71
C LYS A 93 1.27 22.79 4.32
N GLU A 94 1.29 22.72 5.63
CA GLU A 94 1.81 21.55 6.33
C GLU A 94 0.87 20.37 6.08
N ARG A 95 1.42 19.27 5.60
CA ARG A 95 0.69 18.02 5.38
C ARG A 95 1.51 16.87 5.93
N THR A 96 0.82 15.90 6.52
CA THR A 96 1.40 14.58 6.70
C THR A 96 1.60 13.98 5.32
N VAL A 97 2.82 13.53 5.03
CA VAL A 97 3.14 12.84 3.78
C VAL A 97 3.73 11.46 4.07
N PRO A 98 3.42 10.46 3.25
CA PRO A 98 4.13 9.19 3.26
C PRO A 98 5.60 9.44 2.86
N VAL A 99 6.52 8.86 3.62
CA VAL A 99 7.96 8.96 3.39
C VAL A 99 8.54 7.56 3.38
N ILE A 100 9.11 7.22 2.23
CA ILE A 100 9.88 6.00 2.05
C ILE A 100 11.33 6.41 1.84
N ARG A 101 12.21 5.91 2.72
CA ARG A 101 13.65 6.18 2.67
C ARG A 101 14.34 4.99 2.02
N ALA A 102 14.72 5.13 0.76
CA ALA A 102 15.43 4.10 -0.02
C ALA A 102 16.91 3.97 0.39
N THR A 103 17.19 3.79 1.68
CA THR A 103 18.54 3.57 2.22
C THR A 103 19.01 2.11 2.11
N LYS A 104 18.09 1.21 1.72
CA LYS A 104 18.29 -0.22 1.52
C LYS A 104 17.51 -0.65 0.28
N GLU A 105 17.74 -1.89 -0.17
CA GLU A 105 16.89 -2.54 -1.17
C GLU A 105 15.42 -2.54 -0.70
N MET A 106 14.54 -2.04 -1.55
CA MET A 106 13.13 -1.87 -1.27
C MET A 106 12.35 -1.70 -2.58
N SER A 107 11.11 -2.14 -2.52
CA SER A 107 10.13 -1.86 -3.55
C SER A 107 8.79 -1.55 -2.91
N PHE A 108 8.02 -0.68 -3.54
CA PHE A 108 6.62 -0.50 -3.22
C PHE A 108 5.83 -0.14 -4.48
N ILE A 109 4.56 -0.50 -4.44
CA ILE A 109 3.55 -0.15 -5.42
C ILE A 109 2.64 0.88 -4.77
N THR A 110 2.28 1.92 -5.51
CA THR A 110 1.20 2.83 -5.14
C THR A 110 0.26 3.01 -6.34
N MET A 111 -1.01 3.29 -6.06
CA MET A 111 -2.04 3.28 -7.10
C MET A 111 -2.19 4.67 -7.71
N GLU A 112 -2.49 4.71 -9.01
CA GLU A 112 -2.98 5.92 -9.64
C GLU A 112 -4.41 6.23 -9.14
N HIS A 113 -4.82 7.49 -9.23
CA HIS A 113 -6.19 7.89 -8.92
C HIS A 113 -7.20 7.03 -9.70
N ASP A 114 -8.32 6.68 -9.07
CA ASP A 114 -9.36 5.78 -9.62
C ASP A 114 -8.85 4.38 -10.01
N PHE A 115 -7.69 3.93 -9.50
CA PHE A 115 -7.08 2.63 -9.84
C PHE A 115 -6.83 2.43 -11.35
N MET A 116 -6.68 3.51 -12.12
CA MET A 116 -6.43 3.44 -13.56
C MET A 116 -5.04 2.89 -13.93
N GLY A 117 -4.19 2.65 -12.93
CA GLY A 117 -2.86 2.12 -13.08
C GLY A 117 -2.15 2.01 -11.74
N TYR A 118 -0.88 1.64 -11.80
CA TYR A 118 -0.01 1.58 -10.63
C TYR A 118 1.37 2.16 -10.95
N TYR A 119 2.00 2.74 -9.93
CA TYR A 119 3.40 3.12 -9.97
C TYR A 119 4.20 2.14 -9.14
N LEU A 120 5.20 1.52 -9.77
CA LEU A 120 6.21 0.74 -9.06
C LEU A 120 7.45 1.61 -8.82
N PHE A 121 7.85 1.72 -7.57
CA PHE A 121 9.13 2.28 -7.16
C PHE A 121 9.99 1.14 -6.61
N SER A 122 11.13 0.90 -7.24
CA SER A 122 12.03 -0.18 -6.85
C SER A 122 13.48 0.19 -7.12
N ASN A 123 14.37 -0.22 -6.20
CA ASN A 123 15.81 -0.28 -6.44
C ASN A 123 16.32 -1.73 -6.45
N GLU A 124 15.42 -2.72 -6.55
CA GLU A 124 15.74 -4.14 -6.54
C GLU A 124 15.88 -4.70 -7.96
N ALA A 125 16.91 -5.52 -8.19
CA ALA A 125 17.15 -6.13 -9.49
C ALA A 125 16.05 -7.13 -9.92
N CYS A 126 15.26 -7.64 -8.98
CA CYS A 126 14.20 -8.61 -9.27
C CYS A 126 12.97 -8.00 -9.95
N PHE A 127 12.76 -6.69 -9.89
CA PHE A 127 11.63 -6.01 -10.54
C PHE A 127 12.03 -5.29 -11.84
N ASN A 128 12.79 -5.98 -12.69
CA ASN A 128 13.30 -5.44 -13.94
C ASN A 128 12.38 -5.68 -15.15
N THR A 129 11.25 -6.35 -14.95
CA THR A 129 10.25 -6.67 -16.00
C THR A 129 8.85 -6.67 -15.40
N GLU A 130 7.87 -6.20 -16.15
CA GLU A 130 6.46 -6.16 -15.75
C GLU A 130 5.93 -7.53 -15.28
N ASP A 131 6.28 -8.61 -15.98
CA ASP A 131 5.92 -9.99 -15.63
C ASP A 131 6.28 -10.39 -14.19
N LYS A 132 7.42 -9.91 -13.69
CA LYS A 132 7.87 -10.20 -12.33
C LYS A 132 7.13 -9.36 -11.28
N VAL A 133 6.59 -8.21 -11.72
CA VAL A 133 5.70 -7.39 -10.89
C VAL A 133 4.34 -8.08 -10.79
N LYS A 134 3.79 -8.53 -11.92
CA LYS A 134 2.53 -9.28 -11.98
C LYS A 134 2.56 -10.56 -11.15
N ALA A 135 3.71 -11.25 -11.13
CA ALA A 135 3.90 -12.48 -10.35
C ALA A 135 3.76 -12.34 -8.82
N ILE A 136 3.59 -11.12 -8.29
CA ILE A 136 3.28 -10.85 -6.88
C ILE A 136 1.79 -11.03 -6.60
N PHE A 137 0.95 -10.64 -7.57
CA PHE A 137 -0.49 -10.60 -7.42
C PHE A 137 -1.11 -11.98 -7.67
N PRO A 138 -2.32 -12.25 -7.14
CA PRO A 138 -3.08 -13.45 -7.50
C PRO A 138 -3.23 -13.58 -9.03
N ASP A 139 -3.05 -14.80 -9.55
CA ASP A 139 -3.09 -15.14 -10.98
C ASP A 139 -4.44 -15.80 -11.36
N ASP A 140 -5.49 -15.47 -10.63
CA ASP A 140 -6.85 -16.00 -10.83
C ASP A 140 -7.68 -15.15 -11.81
N GLY A 141 -7.06 -14.13 -12.41
CA GLY A 141 -7.70 -13.21 -13.35
C GLY A 141 -8.53 -12.11 -12.69
N THR A 142 -8.48 -11.96 -11.37
CA THR A 142 -9.18 -10.87 -10.65
C THR A 142 -8.51 -9.51 -10.84
N ILE A 143 -7.19 -9.48 -11.09
CA ILE A 143 -6.42 -8.25 -11.29
C ILE A 143 -5.98 -8.15 -12.74
N GLU A 144 -6.64 -7.28 -13.51
CA GLU A 144 -6.27 -6.95 -14.88
C GLU A 144 -5.26 -5.82 -14.92
N PHE A 145 -4.11 -6.06 -15.55
CA PHE A 145 -3.08 -5.06 -15.79
C PHE A 145 -3.22 -4.55 -17.23
N TYR A 146 -3.69 -3.31 -17.38
CA TYR A 146 -3.86 -2.63 -18.67
C TYR A 146 -2.67 -1.76 -19.04
#